data_AF-A0A2V2WE36-F1
#
_entry.id   AF-A0A2V2WE36-F1
#
_cell.length_a   1.000
_cell.length_b   1.000
_cell.length_c   1.000
_cell.angle_alpha   90.00
_cell.angle_beta   90.00
_cell.angle_gamma   90.00
#
_symmetry.space_group_name_H-M   'P 1'
#
loop_
_entity.id
_entity.type
_entity.pdbx_description
1 polymer ?
#
loop_
_entity_poly.entity_id
_entity_poly.type
_entity_poly.pdbx_seq_one_letter_code
_entity_poly.pdbx_strand_id
1 'polypeptide(L)'
;MEFTISTNIEEVLFKGRVCVNEMKLNDFLTRELDGRGIVDTNRDVLLEEFFKDPTKYIRDKGALNEIQASGHYLSMKRAVKGEVIFDEGIRKLCDKGVNNPPGWSLAAAEVKATVHNSTKHFLEAAAEEARNPTTTSAPEKLDGCYESVHNARRSHAVELPDGVERKKTGTGMGVHEGKPEQSWSYKKADDATEKNDAVQQFGAAPPVLMVLASEKGWPYSWNTIQDLPKDFFVNSEVDRVWQIVKGDLTAWFSPHGRTDFTPERRVLIGTPGIGKSVAAGSYLLYQLLHCDVEKIQVVVHFFGGRDAYVSDKTTRAVTR
;
A
#
# COMPACT_ATOMS: atom_id res chain seq x y z
N MET A 1 -3.05 -15.82 -8.87
CA MET A 1 -2.88 -14.87 -7.76
C MET A 1 -1.48 -15.12 -7.26
N GLU A 2 -0.59 -14.15 -7.41
CA GLU A 2 0.81 -14.24 -6.99
C GLU A 2 0.91 -13.75 -5.55
N PHE A 3 1.54 -14.53 -4.68
CA PHE A 3 1.63 -14.25 -3.24
C PHE A 3 2.96 -13.54 -2.93
N THR A 4 2.94 -12.51 -2.07
CA THR A 4 4.08 -11.63 -1.77
C THR A 4 4.51 -11.75 -0.30
N ILE A 5 5.66 -11.18 0.07
CA ILE A 5 6.13 -11.12 1.47
C ILE A 5 5.15 -10.34 2.38
N SER A 6 4.37 -9.41 1.80
CA SER A 6 3.33 -8.63 2.48
C SER A 6 1.95 -9.30 2.53
N THR A 7 1.74 -10.40 1.79
CA THR A 7 0.44 -11.08 1.78
C THR A 7 0.16 -11.70 3.13
N ASN A 8 -0.96 -11.34 3.74
CA ASN A 8 -1.39 -11.93 5.01
C ASN A 8 -2.14 -13.26 4.79
N ILE A 9 -2.31 -14.05 5.85
CA ILE A 9 -3.01 -15.34 5.74
C ILE A 9 -4.49 -15.20 5.32
N GLU A 10 -5.13 -14.08 5.62
CA GLU A 10 -6.52 -13.80 5.24
C GLU A 10 -6.66 -13.66 3.72
N GLU A 11 -5.80 -12.85 3.09
CA GLU A 11 -5.73 -12.70 1.63
C GLU A 11 -5.48 -14.01 0.92
N VAL A 12 -4.68 -14.91 1.50
CA VAL A 12 -4.41 -16.24 0.95
C VAL A 12 -5.65 -17.12 0.95
N LEU A 13 -6.38 -17.13 2.08
CA LEU A 13 -7.51 -18.04 2.28
C LEU A 13 -8.75 -17.57 1.53
N PHE A 14 -9.02 -16.27 1.54
CA PHE A 14 -10.18 -15.70 0.86
C PHE A 14 -9.90 -15.32 -0.60
N LYS A 15 -8.62 -15.22 -1.01
CA LYS A 15 -8.20 -14.86 -2.38
C LYS A 15 -8.88 -13.59 -2.90
N GLY A 16 -9.13 -12.62 -2.03
CA GLY A 16 -9.83 -11.38 -2.35
C GLY A 16 -11.31 -11.56 -2.73
N ARG A 17 -11.92 -12.71 -2.41
CA ARG A 17 -13.37 -12.90 -2.56
C ARG A 17 -14.12 -12.10 -1.50
N VAL A 18 -15.31 -11.62 -1.85
CA VAL A 18 -16.23 -11.01 -0.89
C VAL A 18 -16.72 -12.11 0.05
N CYS A 19 -16.49 -11.93 1.35
CA CYS A 19 -16.96 -12.85 2.37
C CYS A 19 -18.50 -12.83 2.45
N VAL A 20 -19.10 -14.01 2.56
CA VAL A 20 -20.56 -14.18 2.69
C VAL A 20 -20.99 -14.50 4.11
N ASN A 21 -20.07 -14.76 5.04
CA ASN A 21 -20.32 -14.95 6.47
C ASN A 21 -20.99 -13.72 7.12
N GLU A 22 -20.67 -12.51 6.66
CA GLU A 22 -21.27 -11.25 7.13
C GLU A 22 -22.64 -10.95 6.48
N MET A 23 -23.04 -11.71 5.46
CA MET A 23 -24.35 -11.55 4.83
C MET A 23 -25.46 -11.96 5.80
N LYS A 24 -26.55 -11.18 5.79
CA LYS A 24 -27.72 -11.48 6.59
C LYS A 24 -28.75 -12.32 5.84
N LEU A 25 -29.61 -12.98 6.61
CA LEU A 25 -30.67 -13.84 6.09
C LEU A 25 -31.56 -13.12 5.09
N ASN A 26 -32.08 -11.93 5.40
CA ASN A 26 -33.03 -11.26 4.51
C ASN A 26 -32.36 -10.83 3.19
N ASP A 27 -31.10 -10.42 3.23
CA ASP A 27 -30.33 -10.08 2.02
C ASP A 27 -30.14 -11.32 1.13
N PHE A 28 -29.80 -12.46 1.72
CA PHE A 28 -29.68 -13.74 1.01
C PHE A 28 -31.01 -14.17 0.39
N LEU A 29 -32.10 -14.16 1.16
CA LEU A 29 -33.42 -14.55 0.65
C LEU A 29 -33.85 -13.64 -0.51
N THR A 30 -33.62 -12.33 -0.39
CA THR A 30 -33.98 -11.34 -1.42
C THR A 30 -33.16 -11.56 -2.69
N ARG A 31 -31.85 -11.71 -2.55
CA ARG A 31 -30.91 -11.67 -3.67
C ARG A 31 -30.77 -13.00 -4.39
N GLU A 32 -30.77 -14.10 -3.66
CA GLU A 32 -30.44 -15.43 -4.19
C GLU A 32 -31.67 -16.34 -4.33
N LEU A 33 -32.79 -15.99 -3.67
CA LEU A 33 -34.00 -16.81 -3.63
C LEU A 33 -35.28 -16.05 -4.02
N ASP A 34 -35.15 -14.91 -4.71
CA ASP A 34 -36.26 -14.08 -5.21
C ASP A 34 -37.26 -13.66 -4.11
N GLY A 35 -36.77 -13.45 -2.89
CA GLY A 35 -37.57 -13.11 -1.73
C GLY A 35 -38.36 -14.28 -1.12
N ARG A 36 -38.15 -15.51 -1.59
CA ARG A 36 -38.79 -16.70 -1.03
C ARG A 36 -38.45 -16.85 0.45
N GLY A 37 -39.48 -17.04 1.27
CA GLY A 37 -39.32 -17.20 2.72
C GLY A 37 -39.18 -15.89 3.50
N ILE A 38 -39.24 -14.72 2.85
CA ILE A 38 -39.31 -13.43 3.54
C ILE A 38 -40.70 -13.24 4.16
N VAL A 39 -40.70 -12.93 5.45
CA VAL A 39 -41.90 -12.56 6.21
C VAL A 39 -41.50 -11.41 7.13
N ASP A 40 -42.41 -10.45 7.36
CA ASP A 40 -42.16 -9.26 8.20
C ASP A 40 -41.69 -9.58 9.62
N THR A 41 -41.98 -10.78 10.12
CA THR A 41 -41.57 -11.24 11.46
C THR A 41 -40.21 -11.95 11.48
N ASN A 42 -39.54 -12.13 10.35
CA ASN A 42 -38.26 -12.83 10.30
C ASN A 42 -37.19 -12.05 11.07
N ARG A 43 -36.45 -12.76 11.93
CA ARG A 43 -35.25 -12.20 12.55
C ARG A 43 -34.13 -12.19 11.53
N ASP A 44 -33.57 -11.01 11.30
CA ASP A 44 -32.49 -10.80 10.35
C ASP A 44 -31.14 -11.13 11.00
N VAL A 45 -30.73 -12.40 10.87
CA VAL A 45 -29.53 -12.98 11.48
C VAL A 45 -28.44 -13.23 10.43
N LEU A 46 -27.19 -13.40 10.89
CA LEU A 46 -26.09 -13.83 10.01
C LEU A 46 -26.37 -15.22 9.44
N LEU A 47 -25.88 -15.46 8.22
CA LEU A 47 -26.06 -16.76 7.56
C LEU A 47 -25.45 -17.92 8.35
N GLU A 48 -24.35 -17.70 9.07
CA GLU A 48 -23.76 -18.72 9.94
C GLU A 48 -24.77 -19.20 10.99
N GLU A 49 -25.49 -18.28 11.62
CA GLU A 49 -26.50 -18.60 12.64
C GLU A 49 -27.73 -19.27 12.00
N PHE A 50 -28.16 -18.77 10.84
CA PHE A 50 -29.27 -19.35 10.09
C PHE A 50 -29.01 -20.82 9.70
N PHE A 51 -27.84 -21.13 9.14
CA PHE A 51 -27.54 -22.49 8.67
C PHE A 51 -27.35 -23.52 9.78
N LYS A 52 -27.18 -23.09 11.05
CA LYS A 52 -27.15 -23.99 12.22
C LYS A 52 -28.52 -24.59 12.49
N ASP A 53 -29.57 -23.78 12.43
CA ASP A 53 -30.97 -24.22 12.60
C ASP A 53 -31.94 -23.34 11.81
N PRO A 54 -32.15 -23.64 10.51
CA PRO A 54 -32.99 -22.82 9.64
C PRO A 54 -34.47 -22.87 10.01
N THR A 55 -34.92 -23.92 10.74
CA THR A 55 -36.33 -24.08 11.16
C THR A 55 -36.74 -23.07 12.22
N LYS A 56 -35.77 -22.53 12.97
CA LYS A 56 -35.99 -21.45 13.94
C LYS A 56 -36.33 -20.11 13.26
N TYR A 57 -35.87 -19.91 12.03
CA TYR A 57 -35.96 -18.63 11.31
C TYR A 57 -37.01 -18.64 10.21
N ILE A 58 -37.20 -19.75 9.50
CA ILE A 58 -38.24 -19.91 8.48
C ILE A 58 -39.27 -20.91 9.01
N ARG A 59 -40.42 -20.40 9.46
CA ARG A 59 -41.50 -21.23 10.05
C ARG A 59 -42.34 -21.95 9.01
N ASP A 60 -42.42 -21.40 7.80
CA ASP A 60 -43.11 -22.04 6.69
C ASP A 60 -42.29 -23.25 6.21
N LYS A 61 -42.82 -24.44 6.49
CA LYS A 61 -42.17 -25.71 6.12
C LYS A 61 -42.11 -25.91 4.61
N GLY A 62 -43.11 -25.44 3.86
CA GLY A 62 -43.12 -25.56 2.40
C GLY A 62 -42.04 -24.69 1.77
N ALA A 63 -42.00 -23.42 2.15
CA ALA A 63 -40.97 -22.49 1.69
C ALA A 63 -39.56 -22.96 2.10
N LEU A 64 -39.38 -23.43 3.34
CA LEU A 64 -38.09 -23.92 3.79
C LEU A 64 -37.62 -25.16 3.00
N ASN A 65 -38.53 -26.09 2.69
CA ASN A 65 -38.19 -27.27 1.87
C ASN A 65 -37.74 -26.88 0.46
N GLU A 66 -38.42 -25.93 -0.18
CA GLU A 66 -38.06 -25.42 -1.50
C GLU A 66 -36.71 -24.68 -1.47
N ILE A 67 -36.49 -23.85 -0.44
CA ILE A 67 -35.21 -23.16 -0.22
C ILE A 67 -34.08 -24.18 -0.05
N GLN A 68 -34.26 -25.20 0.78
CA GLN A 68 -33.25 -26.24 1.04
C GLN A 68 -32.97 -27.11 -0.19
N ALA A 69 -33.95 -27.29 -1.06
CA ALA A 69 -33.80 -28.00 -2.34
C ALA A 69 -33.06 -27.15 -3.40
N SER A 70 -32.92 -25.83 -3.20
CA SER A 70 -32.27 -24.95 -4.17
C SER A 70 -30.75 -25.11 -4.20
N GLY A 71 -30.17 -24.98 -5.39
CA GLY A 71 -28.72 -24.95 -5.58
C GLY A 71 -28.06 -23.76 -4.86
N HIS A 72 -28.73 -22.60 -4.82
CA HIS A 72 -28.26 -21.40 -4.14
C HIS A 72 -28.07 -21.63 -2.63
N TYR A 73 -29.03 -22.27 -1.96
CA TYR A 73 -28.92 -22.62 -0.55
C TYR A 73 -27.75 -23.57 -0.27
N LEU A 74 -27.58 -24.63 -1.07
CA LEU A 74 -26.48 -25.58 -0.89
C LEU A 74 -25.11 -24.94 -1.14
N SER A 75 -25.01 -24.06 -2.15
CA SER A 75 -23.79 -23.30 -2.45
C SER A 75 -23.44 -22.37 -1.29
N MET A 76 -24.41 -21.57 -0.83
CA MET A 76 -24.23 -20.60 0.23
C MET A 76 -23.87 -21.26 1.56
N LYS A 77 -24.55 -22.36 1.91
CA LYS A 77 -24.25 -23.14 3.11
C LYS A 77 -22.81 -23.68 3.10
N ARG A 78 -22.31 -24.11 1.94
CA ARG A 78 -20.92 -24.57 1.78
C ARG A 78 -19.93 -23.41 1.90
N ALA A 79 -20.22 -22.28 1.27
CA ALA A 79 -19.38 -21.09 1.33
C ALA A 79 -19.21 -20.60 2.77
N VAL A 80 -20.32 -20.32 3.48
CA VAL A 80 -20.30 -19.86 4.88
C VAL A 80 -19.55 -20.84 5.78
N LYS A 81 -19.79 -22.16 5.62
CA LYS A 81 -19.05 -23.16 6.41
C LYS A 81 -17.54 -23.14 6.13
N GLY A 82 -17.14 -22.93 4.87
CA GLY A 82 -15.74 -22.80 4.49
C GLY A 82 -15.08 -21.56 5.09
N GLU A 83 -15.77 -20.42 5.04
CA GLU A 83 -15.28 -19.16 5.60
C GLU A 83 -15.09 -19.23 7.12
N VAL A 84 -16.04 -19.82 7.86
CA VAL A 84 -15.90 -20.03 9.31
C VAL A 84 -14.67 -20.88 9.66
N ILE A 85 -14.38 -21.90 8.85
CA ILE A 85 -13.18 -22.73 9.02
C ILE A 85 -11.90 -21.92 8.77
N PHE A 86 -11.92 -21.00 7.81
CA PHE A 86 -10.80 -20.10 7.56
C PHE A 86 -10.62 -19.10 8.69
N ASP A 87 -11.69 -18.46 9.16
CA ASP A 87 -11.64 -17.51 10.28
C ASP A 87 -11.10 -18.14 11.56
N GLU A 88 -11.57 -19.34 11.90
CA GLU A 88 -11.04 -20.07 13.06
C GLU A 88 -9.56 -20.39 12.90
N GLY A 89 -9.14 -20.79 11.69
CA GLY A 89 -7.75 -21.04 11.36
C GLY A 89 -6.88 -19.79 11.47
N ILE A 90 -7.37 -18.65 10.98
CA ILE A 90 -6.69 -17.35 11.06
C ILE A 90 -6.48 -16.96 12.52
N ARG A 91 -7.53 -17.01 13.35
CA ARG A 91 -7.43 -16.65 14.77
C ARG A 91 -6.39 -17.50 15.50
N LYS A 92 -6.43 -18.82 15.33
CA LYS A 92 -5.45 -19.74 15.94
C LYS A 92 -4.01 -19.46 15.52
N LEU A 93 -3.79 -19.09 14.25
CA LEU A 93 -2.47 -18.77 13.73
C LEU A 93 -1.97 -17.40 14.21
N CYS A 94 -2.83 -16.38 14.21
CA CYS A 94 -2.52 -15.06 14.72
C CYS A 94 -2.14 -15.09 16.21
N ASP A 95 -2.85 -15.88 17.02
CA ASP A 95 -2.54 -16.09 18.44
C ASP A 95 -1.13 -16.70 18.67
N LYS A 96 -0.57 -17.35 17.64
CA LYS A 96 0.78 -17.93 17.63
C LYS A 96 1.80 -17.10 16.84
N GLY A 97 1.43 -15.89 16.41
CA GLY A 97 2.29 -14.98 15.66
C GLY A 97 2.51 -15.36 14.19
N VAL A 98 1.68 -16.26 13.65
CA VAL A 98 1.77 -16.73 12.25
C VAL A 98 0.79 -15.93 11.40
N ASN A 99 1.26 -14.82 10.83
CA ASN A 99 0.38 -13.85 10.14
C ASN A 99 0.54 -13.82 8.61
N ASN A 100 1.52 -14.56 8.05
CA ASN A 100 1.82 -14.57 6.62
C ASN A 100 2.38 -15.93 6.16
N PRO A 101 2.47 -16.20 4.84
CA PRO A 101 3.00 -17.46 4.30
C PRO A 101 4.44 -17.83 4.73
N PRO A 102 5.40 -16.88 4.85
CA PRO A 102 6.70 -17.17 5.44
C PRO A 102 6.62 -17.61 6.91
N GLY A 103 5.76 -16.95 7.70
CA GLY A 103 5.48 -17.35 9.08
C GLY A 103 4.88 -18.75 9.15
N TRP A 104 3.97 -19.09 8.23
CA TRP A 104 3.44 -20.44 8.10
C TRP A 104 4.54 -21.46 7.76
N SER A 105 5.45 -21.13 6.83
CA SER A 105 6.59 -22.00 6.51
C SER A 105 7.42 -22.35 7.73
N LEU A 106 7.73 -21.36 8.57
CA LEU A 106 8.57 -21.48 9.76
C LEU A 106 7.83 -21.99 11.01
N ALA A 107 6.50 -22.05 10.98
CA ALA A 107 5.71 -22.49 12.12
C ALA A 107 6.02 -23.93 12.54
N ALA A 108 6.04 -24.16 13.86
CA ALA A 108 6.21 -25.50 14.45
C ALA A 108 5.10 -26.45 14.00
N ALA A 109 5.42 -27.76 13.93
CA ALA A 109 4.46 -28.78 13.51
C ALA A 109 3.19 -28.80 14.36
N GLU A 110 3.31 -28.54 15.67
CA GLU A 110 2.19 -28.44 16.59
C GLU A 110 1.24 -27.29 16.23
N VAL A 111 1.79 -26.12 15.86
CA VAL A 111 0.99 -24.96 15.42
C VAL A 111 0.27 -25.29 14.12
N LYS A 112 0.95 -25.92 13.16
CA LYS A 112 0.37 -26.35 11.87
C LYS A 112 -0.75 -27.38 12.05
N ALA A 113 -0.68 -28.22 13.09
CA ALA A 113 -1.68 -29.25 13.38
C ALA A 113 -2.98 -28.67 13.99
N THR A 114 -2.97 -27.44 14.50
CA THR A 114 -4.17 -26.81 15.09
C THR A 114 -5.21 -26.35 14.06
N VAL A 115 -4.80 -26.27 12.78
CA VAL A 115 -5.57 -25.68 11.69
C VAL A 115 -6.21 -26.79 10.85
N HIS A 116 -7.41 -26.52 10.31
CA HIS A 116 -8.11 -27.47 9.44
C HIS A 116 -7.30 -27.78 8.16
N ASN A 117 -7.40 -29.02 7.66
CA ASN A 117 -6.65 -29.48 6.47
C ASN A 117 -6.87 -28.61 5.23
N SER A 118 -8.09 -28.08 5.04
CA SER A 118 -8.38 -27.16 3.93
C SER A 118 -7.51 -25.90 4.00
N THR A 119 -7.46 -25.26 5.17
CA THR A 119 -6.62 -24.08 5.43
C THR A 119 -5.14 -24.43 5.24
N LYS A 120 -4.71 -25.59 5.75
CA LYS A 120 -3.35 -26.11 5.60
C LYS A 120 -2.91 -26.17 4.14
N HIS A 121 -3.74 -26.77 3.28
CA HIS A 121 -3.46 -26.92 1.85
C HIS A 121 -3.28 -25.57 1.14
N PHE A 122 -4.13 -24.57 1.44
CA PHE A 122 -3.99 -23.22 0.85
C PHE A 122 -2.72 -22.52 1.33
N LEU A 123 -2.40 -22.63 2.62
CA LEU A 123 -1.21 -22.01 3.19
C LEU A 123 0.08 -22.68 2.73
N GLU A 124 0.08 -24.02 2.55
CA GLU A 124 1.20 -24.75 1.96
C GLU A 124 1.43 -24.35 0.50
N ALA A 125 0.37 -24.26 -0.31
CA ALA A 125 0.48 -23.77 -1.69
C ALA A 125 1.01 -22.34 -1.75
N ALA A 126 0.53 -21.43 -0.90
CA ALA A 126 1.01 -20.06 -0.85
C ALA A 126 2.44 -19.94 -0.30
N ALA A 127 2.83 -20.81 0.63
CA ALA A 127 4.19 -20.88 1.15
C ALA A 127 5.18 -21.42 0.11
N GLU A 128 4.80 -22.45 -0.65
CA GLU A 128 5.62 -22.96 -1.76
C GLU A 128 5.74 -21.94 -2.89
N GLU A 129 4.67 -21.20 -3.20
CA GLU A 129 4.73 -20.07 -4.14
C GLU A 129 5.63 -18.94 -3.59
N ALA A 130 5.55 -18.61 -2.30
CA ALA A 130 6.41 -17.61 -1.69
C ALA A 130 7.89 -18.04 -1.61
N ARG A 131 8.17 -19.36 -1.61
CA ARG A 131 9.51 -19.95 -1.63
C ARG A 131 10.11 -20.05 -3.02
N ASN A 132 9.25 -20.27 -4.02
CA ASN A 132 9.62 -20.28 -5.41
C ASN A 132 9.08 -19.01 -6.05
N PRO A 133 9.83 -17.88 -6.02
CA PRO A 133 9.49 -16.73 -6.85
C PRO A 133 9.64 -17.15 -8.32
N THR A 134 8.64 -17.86 -8.83
CA THR A 134 8.60 -18.47 -10.17
C THR A 134 8.17 -17.43 -11.20
N THR A 135 8.44 -16.16 -10.89
CA THR A 135 8.77 -15.18 -11.92
C THR A 135 10.11 -14.57 -11.57
N THR A 136 11.13 -15.42 -11.41
CA THR A 136 12.48 -15.08 -11.85
C THR A 136 12.44 -15.03 -13.38
N SER A 137 11.71 -14.07 -13.95
CA SER A 137 12.10 -13.55 -15.25
C SER A 137 13.52 -13.04 -15.07
N ALA A 138 14.39 -13.30 -16.05
CA ALA A 138 15.68 -12.61 -16.07
C ALA A 138 15.44 -11.12 -15.79
N PRO A 139 16.24 -10.47 -14.94
CA PRO A 139 16.01 -9.10 -14.53
C PRO A 139 15.72 -8.25 -15.76
N GLU A 140 14.54 -7.63 -15.79
CA GLU A 140 14.14 -6.87 -16.95
C GLU A 140 14.89 -5.55 -16.90
N LYS A 141 15.79 -5.34 -17.87
CA LYS A 141 16.54 -4.09 -17.95
C LYS A 141 15.63 -3.00 -18.48
N LEU A 142 15.31 -2.03 -17.63
CA LEU A 142 14.47 -0.89 -17.97
C LEU A 142 15.33 0.23 -18.56
N ASP A 143 15.74 0.04 -19.81
CA ASP A 143 16.66 0.96 -20.49
C ASP A 143 16.17 2.40 -20.46
N GLY A 144 17.05 3.33 -20.08
CA GLY A 144 16.77 4.78 -20.02
C GLY A 144 15.89 5.24 -18.84
N CYS A 145 15.37 4.34 -17.99
CA CYS A 145 14.58 4.74 -16.83
C CYS A 145 15.44 5.43 -15.75
N TYR A 146 16.69 4.99 -15.58
CA TYR A 146 17.67 5.67 -14.72
C TYR A 146 17.85 7.12 -15.13
N GLU A 147 18.20 7.35 -16.40
CA GLU A 147 18.44 8.69 -16.95
C GLU A 147 17.20 9.56 -16.88
N SER A 148 16.03 9.01 -17.16
CA SER A 148 14.78 9.75 -17.12
C SER A 148 14.47 10.27 -15.70
N VAL A 149 14.67 9.43 -14.69
CA VAL A 149 14.46 9.84 -13.29
C VAL A 149 15.55 10.81 -12.83
N HIS A 150 16.82 10.48 -13.10
CA HIS A 150 17.96 11.31 -12.67
C HIS A 150 17.94 12.69 -13.35
N ASN A 151 17.48 12.79 -14.59
CA ASN A 151 17.41 14.04 -15.35
C ASN A 151 15.98 14.63 -15.35
N ALA A 152 15.12 14.20 -14.42
CA ALA A 152 13.75 14.69 -14.32
C ALA A 152 13.72 16.22 -14.23
N ARG A 153 12.85 16.84 -15.04
CA ARG A 153 12.71 18.30 -15.05
C ARG A 153 12.03 18.73 -13.76
N ARG A 154 12.57 19.80 -13.17
CA ARG A 154 12.04 20.38 -11.95
C ARG A 154 11.37 21.71 -12.26
N SER A 155 10.18 21.90 -11.73
CA SER A 155 9.50 23.20 -11.70
C SER A 155 8.97 23.47 -10.29
N HIS A 156 8.70 24.72 -9.96
CA HIS A 156 8.14 25.09 -8.68
C HIS A 156 7.14 26.23 -8.82
N ALA A 157 6.16 26.25 -7.92
CA ALA A 157 5.12 27.25 -7.89
C ALA A 157 5.29 28.11 -6.63
N VAL A 158 5.17 29.42 -6.78
CA VAL A 158 5.35 30.42 -5.71
C VAL A 158 4.11 31.30 -5.64
N GLU A 159 3.69 31.65 -4.42
CA GLU A 159 2.66 32.67 -4.21
C GLU A 159 3.19 34.05 -4.61
N LEU A 160 2.46 34.73 -5.49
CA LEU A 160 2.81 36.09 -5.88
C LEU A 160 2.53 37.04 -4.71
N PRO A 161 3.48 37.94 -4.35
CA PRO A 161 3.29 38.85 -3.25
C PRO A 161 2.05 39.74 -3.45
N ASP A 162 1.31 39.96 -2.38
CA ASP A 162 0.18 40.87 -2.36
C ASP A 162 0.72 42.31 -2.33
N GLY A 163 0.92 42.90 -3.51
CA GLY A 163 1.47 44.26 -3.55
C GLY A 163 1.73 44.92 -4.89
N VAL A 164 1.23 44.43 -6.02
CA VAL A 164 1.28 45.19 -7.28
C VAL A 164 -0.14 45.42 -7.80
N GLU A 165 -0.54 46.68 -7.77
CA GLU A 165 -1.89 47.16 -8.05
C GLU A 165 -2.46 46.68 -9.39
N ARG A 166 -3.75 46.27 -9.30
CA ARG A 166 -4.78 46.37 -10.35
C ARG A 166 -4.57 45.56 -11.62
N LYS A 167 -4.79 44.24 -11.48
CA LYS A 167 -5.80 43.43 -12.21
C LYS A 167 -5.73 41.98 -11.71
N LYS A 168 -6.10 41.74 -10.44
CA LYS A 168 -6.29 40.36 -9.93
C LYS A 168 -7.77 40.09 -9.73
N THR A 169 -8.39 39.49 -10.75
CA THR A 169 -9.46 38.53 -10.54
C THR A 169 -8.77 37.20 -10.18
N GLY A 170 -8.38 37.02 -8.91
CA GLY A 170 -7.92 35.74 -8.36
C GLY A 170 -6.55 35.72 -7.68
N THR A 171 -6.40 34.81 -6.71
CA THR A 171 -5.13 34.39 -6.10
C THR A 171 -4.27 33.70 -7.16
N GLY A 172 -3.35 34.43 -7.79
CA GLY A 172 -2.47 33.91 -8.84
C GLY A 172 -1.19 33.29 -8.28
N MET A 173 -0.87 32.07 -8.70
CA MET A 173 0.38 31.37 -8.39
C MET A 173 1.33 31.45 -9.60
N GLY A 174 2.59 31.85 -9.39
CA GLY A 174 3.60 31.90 -10.44
C GLY A 174 4.34 30.56 -10.54
N VAL A 175 4.51 30.03 -11.76
CA VAL A 175 5.28 28.80 -12.00
C VAL A 175 6.63 29.15 -12.60
N HIS A 176 7.69 28.62 -12.02
CA HIS A 176 9.07 28.85 -12.39
C HIS A 176 9.78 27.52 -12.66
N GLU A 177 10.60 27.48 -13.69
CA GLU A 177 11.44 26.32 -13.99
C GLU A 177 12.67 26.27 -13.07
N GLY A 178 13.12 25.07 -12.72
CA GLY A 178 14.32 24.85 -11.93
C GLY A 178 14.10 24.81 -10.42
N LYS A 179 15.21 24.87 -9.68
CA LYS A 179 15.24 24.81 -8.21
C LYS A 179 14.77 26.15 -7.64
N PRO A 180 13.87 26.16 -6.63
CA PRO A 180 13.45 27.38 -5.98
C PRO A 180 14.64 28.06 -5.28
N GLU A 181 14.65 29.40 -5.33
CA GLU A 181 15.70 30.22 -4.69
C GLU A 181 15.70 30.06 -3.17
N GLN A 182 14.51 29.92 -2.58
CA GLN A 182 14.33 29.58 -1.17
C GLN A 182 13.72 28.18 -1.02
N SER A 183 14.25 27.38 -0.09
CA SER A 183 13.64 26.12 0.32
C SER A 183 12.61 26.34 1.43
N TRP A 184 11.72 25.36 1.66
CA TRP A 184 10.95 25.35 2.89
C TRP A 184 11.87 25.39 4.11
N SER A 185 11.45 26.11 5.13
CA SER A 185 12.17 26.22 6.39
C SER A 185 11.50 25.37 7.44
N TYR A 186 12.32 24.73 8.28
CA TYR A 186 11.87 23.84 9.34
C TYR A 186 12.53 24.21 10.66
N LYS A 187 11.82 24.09 11.78
CA LYS A 187 12.38 24.19 13.15
C LYS A 187 12.42 22.80 13.77
N LYS A 188 13.35 22.62 14.71
CA LYS A 188 13.29 21.48 15.63
C LYS A 188 12.27 21.81 16.71
N ALA A 189 11.29 20.92 16.89
CA ALA A 189 10.36 20.90 18.00
C ALA A 189 10.52 19.55 18.70
N ASP A 190 11.31 19.53 19.78
CA ASP A 190 11.68 18.31 20.53
C ASP A 190 12.21 17.18 19.62
N ASP A 191 11.49 16.07 19.50
CA ASP A 191 11.82 14.89 18.67
C ASP A 191 11.30 15.01 17.21
N ALA A 192 10.63 16.12 16.86
CA ALA A 192 10.01 16.34 15.56
C ALA A 192 10.63 17.54 14.81
N THR A 193 10.65 17.42 13.48
CA THR A 193 10.94 18.54 12.58
C THR A 193 9.61 19.14 12.12
N GLU A 194 9.33 20.40 12.45
CA GLU A 194 8.08 21.09 12.08
C GLU A 194 8.33 22.20 11.05
N LYS A 195 7.33 22.48 10.22
CA LYS A 195 7.37 23.58 9.25
C LYS A 195 7.35 24.93 9.95
N ASN A 196 8.18 25.86 9.50
CA ASN A 196 8.26 27.21 10.06
C ASN A 196 7.28 28.18 9.42
N ASP A 197 6.02 28.13 9.85
CA ASP A 197 5.01 29.06 9.35
C ASP A 197 5.07 30.46 10.02
N ALA A 198 5.83 30.60 11.11
CA ALA A 198 5.89 31.83 11.92
C ALA A 198 7.06 32.79 11.62
N VAL A 199 7.88 32.52 10.60
CA VAL A 199 9.02 33.40 10.26
C VAL A 199 8.61 34.34 9.12
N GLN A 200 8.64 35.64 9.37
CA GLN A 200 8.55 36.67 8.34
C GLN A 200 9.78 36.53 7.43
N GLN A 201 9.61 35.88 6.28
CA GLN A 201 10.69 35.62 5.33
C GLN A 201 11.08 36.94 4.65
N PHE A 202 12.31 37.42 4.87
CA PHE A 202 12.90 38.45 4.03
C PHE A 202 13.53 37.77 2.81
N GLY A 203 12.95 37.92 1.62
CA GLY A 203 13.47 37.33 0.36
C GLY A 203 12.38 36.83 -0.60
N ALA A 204 12.76 36.09 -1.65
CA ALA A 204 11.83 35.45 -2.58
C ALA A 204 10.95 34.43 -1.84
N ALA A 205 9.64 34.39 -2.12
CA ALA A 205 8.73 33.53 -1.38
C ALA A 205 9.08 32.03 -1.56
N PRO A 206 8.98 31.21 -0.50
CA PRO A 206 9.22 29.79 -0.59
C PRO A 206 8.20 29.14 -1.55
N PRO A 207 8.54 28.02 -2.19
CA PRO A 207 7.63 27.33 -3.08
C PRO A 207 6.40 26.83 -2.29
N VAL A 208 5.22 26.93 -2.88
CA VAL A 208 4.02 26.24 -2.40
C VAL A 208 4.07 24.77 -2.82
N LEU A 209 4.62 24.51 -4.01
CA LEU A 209 4.66 23.19 -4.62
C LEU A 209 5.89 23.08 -5.53
N MET A 210 6.47 21.89 -5.61
CA MET A 210 7.42 21.54 -6.67
C MET A 210 6.83 20.42 -7.52
N VAL A 211 7.20 20.41 -8.80
CA VAL A 211 6.81 19.40 -9.78
C VAL A 211 8.07 18.74 -10.29
N LEU A 212 8.07 17.40 -10.32
CA LEU A 212 9.12 16.61 -10.96
C LEU A 212 8.51 15.83 -12.12
N ALA A 213 9.04 16.07 -13.31
CA ALA A 213 8.56 15.52 -14.57
C ALA A 213 9.62 14.60 -15.19
N SER A 214 9.28 13.33 -15.41
CA SER A 214 10.18 12.31 -15.97
C SER A 214 9.60 11.77 -17.28
N GLU A 215 10.37 11.79 -18.37
CA GLU A 215 9.86 11.40 -19.71
C GLU A 215 9.36 9.95 -19.78
N LYS A 216 10.02 9.04 -19.06
CA LYS A 216 9.62 7.64 -18.87
C LYS A 216 8.79 7.41 -17.60
N GLY A 217 8.40 8.47 -16.91
CA GLY A 217 7.65 8.40 -15.67
C GLY A 217 8.48 7.88 -14.50
N TRP A 218 7.80 7.25 -13.55
CA TRP A 218 8.30 6.86 -12.23
C TRP A 218 8.03 5.37 -11.97
N PRO A 219 8.61 4.76 -10.93
CA PRO A 219 8.41 3.33 -10.64
C PRO A 219 6.95 2.88 -10.62
N TYR A 220 6.04 3.72 -10.11
CA TYR A 220 4.60 3.40 -10.08
C TYR A 220 3.94 3.36 -11.47
N SER A 221 4.52 4.02 -12.47
CA SER A 221 3.98 4.09 -13.83
C SER A 221 4.63 3.11 -14.80
N TRP A 222 5.81 2.54 -14.48
CA TRP A 222 6.54 1.66 -15.40
C TRP A 222 5.82 0.35 -15.74
N ASN A 223 4.94 -0.13 -14.86
CA ASN A 223 4.20 -1.38 -15.04
C ASN A 223 2.75 -1.19 -15.52
N THR A 224 2.34 0.04 -15.86
CA THR A 224 0.95 0.30 -16.23
C THR A 224 0.80 0.49 -17.74
N ILE A 225 -0.17 -0.18 -18.34
CA ILE A 225 -0.51 -0.09 -19.78
C ILE A 225 -1.15 1.28 -20.12
N GLN A 226 -1.65 1.99 -19.11
CA GLN A 226 -2.22 3.33 -19.23
C GLN A 226 -1.13 4.39 -19.06
N ASP A 227 -1.23 5.47 -19.84
CA ASP A 227 -0.44 6.69 -19.68
C ASP A 227 -0.78 7.38 -18.36
N LEU A 228 -0.19 6.91 -17.26
CA LEU A 228 -0.26 7.60 -15.98
C LEU A 228 0.46 8.96 -16.05
N PRO A 229 0.09 9.90 -15.17
CA PRO A 229 0.84 11.14 -15.01
C PRO A 229 2.31 10.84 -14.76
N LYS A 230 3.15 11.32 -15.68
CA LYS A 230 4.61 11.26 -15.66
C LYS A 230 5.25 12.24 -14.68
N ASP A 231 4.39 13.05 -14.06
CA ASP A 231 4.75 14.14 -13.18
C ASP A 231 4.11 13.90 -11.81
N PHE A 232 4.83 14.24 -10.75
CA PHE A 232 4.26 14.25 -9.41
C PHE A 232 4.63 15.53 -8.65
N PHE A 233 3.85 15.80 -7.61
CA PHE A 233 3.95 17.01 -6.82
C PHE A 233 4.64 16.76 -5.48
N VAL A 234 5.57 17.64 -5.11
CA VAL A 234 6.27 17.66 -3.83
C VAL A 234 5.81 18.89 -3.06
N ASN A 235 5.23 18.66 -1.89
CA ASN A 235 4.90 19.71 -0.93
C ASN A 235 5.92 19.73 0.23
N SER A 236 5.71 20.63 1.20
CA SER A 236 6.57 20.74 2.37
C SER A 236 6.67 19.45 3.18
N GLU A 237 5.61 18.65 3.26
CA GLU A 237 5.63 17.40 4.04
C GLU A 237 6.48 16.32 3.37
N VAL A 238 6.41 16.21 2.04
CA VAL A 238 7.27 15.30 1.28
C VAL A 238 8.73 15.75 1.36
N ASP A 239 9.00 17.05 1.27
CA ASP A 239 10.36 17.57 1.44
C ASP A 239 10.90 17.37 2.86
N ARG A 240 10.06 17.53 3.88
CA ARG A 240 10.39 17.23 5.28
C ARG A 240 10.80 15.77 5.47
N VAL A 241 10.10 14.81 4.84
CA VAL A 241 10.52 13.39 4.86
C VAL A 241 11.93 13.24 4.30
N TRP A 242 12.26 13.92 3.19
CA TRP A 242 13.62 13.92 2.66
C TRP A 242 14.62 14.55 3.63
N GLN A 243 14.30 15.66 4.30
CA GLN A 243 15.23 16.27 5.29
C GLN A 243 15.56 15.30 6.43
N ILE A 244 14.58 14.52 6.88
CA ILE A 244 14.78 13.49 7.91
C ILE A 244 15.72 12.40 7.38
N VAL A 245 15.44 11.83 6.20
CA VAL A 245 16.29 10.80 5.58
C VAL A 245 17.70 11.32 5.31
N LYS A 246 17.84 12.57 4.85
CA LYS A 246 19.13 13.22 4.65
C LYS A 246 19.90 13.38 5.96
N GLY A 247 19.21 13.67 7.07
CA GLY A 247 19.78 13.69 8.41
C GLY A 247 20.39 12.35 8.78
N ASP A 248 19.65 11.25 8.56
CA ASP A 248 20.13 9.89 8.81
C ASP A 248 21.33 9.54 7.94
N LEU A 249 21.28 9.85 6.64
CA LEU A 249 22.40 9.61 5.73
C LEU A 249 23.63 10.41 6.17
N THR A 250 23.45 11.63 6.63
CA THR A 250 24.56 12.46 7.12
C THR A 250 25.18 11.86 8.39
N ALA A 251 24.35 11.38 9.32
CA ALA A 251 24.81 10.68 10.51
C ALA A 251 25.53 9.37 10.15
N TRP A 252 24.96 8.59 9.23
CA TRP A 252 25.52 7.33 8.71
C TRP A 252 26.91 7.51 8.10
N PHE A 253 27.08 8.51 7.23
CA PHE A 253 28.33 8.75 6.51
C PHE A 253 29.34 9.61 7.28
N SER A 254 29.08 9.93 8.55
CA SER A 254 29.99 10.75 9.35
C SER A 254 31.23 9.95 9.78
N PRO A 255 32.46 10.46 9.58
CA PRO A 255 33.70 9.75 9.92
C PRO A 255 33.96 9.64 11.43
N HIS A 256 33.24 10.41 12.25
CA HIS A 256 33.36 10.42 13.72
C HIS A 256 32.49 9.34 14.35
N GLY A 257 32.80 8.07 14.04
CA GLY A 257 32.06 6.90 14.50
C GLY A 257 31.57 6.99 15.94
N ARG A 258 30.26 7.21 16.10
CA ARG A 258 29.54 6.44 17.11
C ARG A 258 29.36 5.07 16.47
N THR A 259 29.96 4.07 17.06
CA THR A 259 29.94 2.65 16.64
C THR A 259 28.54 2.03 16.56
N ASP A 260 27.47 2.83 16.69
CA ASP A 260 26.13 2.38 17.04
C ASP A 260 25.03 3.02 16.15
N PHE A 261 25.35 3.64 15.01
CA PHE A 261 24.28 4.07 14.09
C PHE A 261 23.78 2.89 13.26
N THR A 262 22.81 2.16 13.80
CA THR A 262 21.98 1.24 13.03
C THR A 262 20.96 2.03 12.20
N PRO A 263 20.69 1.65 10.94
CA PRO A 263 19.79 2.42 10.09
C PRO A 263 18.40 2.27 10.69
N GLU A 264 17.82 3.38 11.13
CA GLU A 264 16.48 3.36 11.71
C GLU A 264 15.45 3.03 10.63
N ARG A 265 14.60 2.04 10.92
CA ARG A 265 13.45 1.75 10.07
C ARG A 265 12.44 2.87 10.24
N ARG A 266 12.23 3.68 9.19
CA ARG A 266 11.21 4.73 9.19
C ARG A 266 9.93 4.25 8.53
N VAL A 267 8.79 4.60 9.13
CA VAL A 267 7.46 4.32 8.60
C VAL A 267 6.73 5.64 8.41
N LEU A 268 6.31 5.92 7.17
CA LEU A 268 5.49 7.10 6.85
C LEU A 268 4.01 6.74 6.95
N ILE A 269 3.33 7.28 7.96
CA ILE A 269 1.89 7.09 8.19
C ILE A 269 1.14 8.36 7.78
N GLY A 270 -0.04 8.21 7.22
CA GLY A 270 -0.94 9.33 6.96
C GLY A 270 -2.20 8.90 6.23
N THR A 271 -3.09 9.85 5.97
CA THR A 271 -4.42 9.59 5.39
C THR A 271 -4.35 8.87 4.04
N PRO A 272 -5.18 7.85 3.78
CA PRO A 272 -5.32 7.24 2.46
C PRO A 272 -5.62 8.30 1.38
N GLY A 273 -5.08 8.12 0.16
CA GLY A 273 -5.33 9.02 -0.97
C GLY A 273 -4.50 10.32 -1.00
N ILE A 274 -3.76 10.67 0.06
CA ILE A 274 -3.00 11.94 0.13
C ILE A 274 -1.68 11.95 -0.67
N GLY A 275 -1.39 10.88 -1.41
CA GLY A 275 -0.21 10.81 -2.28
C GLY A 275 1.09 10.34 -1.62
N LYS A 276 1.06 9.72 -0.43
CA LYS A 276 2.28 9.21 0.26
C LYS A 276 3.17 8.34 -0.64
N SER A 277 2.60 7.30 -1.23
CA SER A 277 3.36 6.29 -1.99
C SER A 277 3.93 6.87 -3.29
N VAL A 278 3.13 7.69 -3.98
CA VAL A 278 3.48 8.30 -5.27
C VAL A 278 4.47 9.44 -5.06
N ALA A 279 4.16 10.42 -4.22
CA ALA A 279 4.99 11.61 -4.05
C ALA A 279 6.24 11.34 -3.20
N ALA A 280 6.10 10.77 -1.99
CA ALA A 280 7.24 10.57 -1.11
C ALA A 280 8.18 9.47 -1.62
N GLY A 281 7.61 8.36 -2.12
CA GLY A 281 8.41 7.27 -2.70
C GLY A 281 9.25 7.72 -3.89
N SER A 282 8.63 8.41 -4.85
CA SER A 282 9.34 8.92 -6.03
C SER A 282 10.32 10.05 -5.70
N TYR A 283 9.99 10.94 -4.76
CA TYR A 283 10.93 12.00 -4.34
C TYR A 283 12.16 11.45 -3.63
N LEU A 284 11.98 10.45 -2.75
CA LEU A 284 13.11 9.78 -2.09
C LEU A 284 14.00 9.08 -3.11
N LEU A 285 13.43 8.35 -4.08
CA LEU A 285 14.21 7.73 -5.15
C LEU A 285 15.01 8.78 -5.92
N TYR A 286 14.36 9.86 -6.38
CA TYR A 286 15.00 10.96 -7.09
C TYR A 286 16.20 11.54 -6.30
N GLN A 287 16.00 11.84 -5.02
CA GLN A 287 17.04 12.42 -4.17
C GLN A 287 18.19 11.45 -3.90
N LEU A 288 17.91 10.16 -3.66
CA LEU A 288 18.93 9.13 -3.43
C LEU A 288 19.80 8.87 -4.67
N LEU A 289 19.22 8.99 -5.86
CA LEU A 289 19.97 8.90 -7.12
C LEU A 289 20.93 10.08 -7.31
N HIS A 290 20.63 11.24 -6.73
CA HIS A 290 21.52 12.41 -6.71
C HIS A 290 22.52 12.44 -5.55
N CYS A 291 22.43 11.51 -4.59
CA CYS A 291 23.47 11.36 -3.59
C CYS A 291 24.80 10.96 -4.22
N ASP A 292 25.89 11.18 -3.49
CA ASP A 292 27.21 10.71 -3.89
C ASP A 292 27.21 9.20 -4.18
N VAL A 293 27.72 8.82 -5.36
CA VAL A 293 27.79 7.42 -5.81
C VAL A 293 28.79 6.60 -4.98
N GLU A 294 29.83 7.23 -4.43
CA GLU A 294 30.79 6.55 -3.57
C GLU A 294 30.16 6.11 -2.24
N LYS A 295 29.12 6.83 -1.80
CA LYS A 295 28.40 6.59 -0.55
C LYS A 295 27.18 5.68 -0.74
N ILE A 296 26.45 5.88 -1.84
CA ILE A 296 25.25 5.10 -2.18
C ILE A 296 25.40 4.66 -3.63
N GLN A 297 25.72 3.38 -3.82
CA GLN A 297 25.90 2.78 -5.15
C GLN A 297 24.59 2.24 -5.72
N VAL A 298 23.74 1.66 -4.87
CA VAL A 298 22.50 0.97 -5.27
C VAL A 298 21.33 1.49 -4.45
N VAL A 299 20.20 1.72 -5.13
CA VAL A 299 18.92 2.08 -4.50
C VAL A 299 17.89 1.04 -4.91
N VAL A 300 17.27 0.38 -3.93
CA VAL A 300 16.20 -0.60 -4.17
C VAL A 300 14.86 0.02 -3.78
N HIS A 301 13.92 0.05 -4.72
CA HIS A 301 12.58 0.60 -4.53
C HIS A 301 11.52 -0.48 -4.75
N PHE A 302 10.75 -0.77 -3.70
CA PHE A 302 9.65 -1.73 -3.78
C PHE A 302 8.33 -0.99 -4.00
N PHE A 303 7.57 -1.39 -5.02
CA PHE A 303 6.27 -0.81 -5.32
C PHE A 303 5.22 -1.90 -5.58
N GLY A 304 3.99 -1.68 -5.11
CA GLY A 304 2.87 -2.61 -5.36
C GLY A 304 3.01 -4.00 -4.76
N GLY A 305 3.97 -4.22 -3.86
CA GLY A 305 4.23 -5.50 -3.17
C GLY A 305 4.86 -6.59 -4.04
N ARG A 306 4.97 -6.39 -5.35
CA ARG A 306 5.48 -7.37 -6.32
C ARG A 306 6.77 -6.96 -6.99
N ASP A 307 6.92 -5.68 -7.32
CA ASP A 307 8.03 -5.21 -8.14
C ASP A 307 9.12 -4.58 -7.29
N ALA A 308 10.36 -5.02 -7.51
CA ALA A 308 11.56 -4.47 -6.91
C ALA A 308 12.41 -3.81 -8.00
N TYR A 309 12.47 -2.48 -7.99
CA TYR A 309 13.32 -1.75 -8.92
C TYR A 309 14.67 -1.50 -8.29
N VAL A 310 15.72 -2.09 -8.88
CA VAL A 310 17.10 -1.90 -8.45
C VAL A 310 17.75 -0.88 -9.38
N SER A 311 18.09 0.28 -8.83
CA SER A 311 18.80 1.34 -9.54
C SER A 311 20.27 1.29 -9.16
N ASP A 312 21.12 0.87 -10.09
CA ASP A 312 22.57 0.90 -9.95
C ASP A 312 23.10 2.23 -10.52
N LYS A 313 23.68 3.03 -9.63
CA LYS A 313 24.20 4.36 -9.95
C LYS A 313 25.58 4.32 -10.61
N THR A 314 26.32 3.22 -10.46
CA THR A 314 27.62 3.04 -11.11
C THR A 314 27.46 2.71 -12.58
N THR A 315 26.52 1.82 -12.90
CA THR A 315 26.20 1.43 -14.28
C THR A 315 25.08 2.27 -14.91
N ARG A 316 24.43 3.13 -14.12
CA ARG A 316 23.28 3.97 -14.50
C ARG A 316 22.16 3.13 -15.12
N ALA A 317 21.90 1.97 -14.52
CA ALA A 317 20.92 1.00 -14.99
C ALA A 317 19.79 0.80 -13.96
N VAL A 318 18.59 0.49 -14.45
CA VAL A 318 17.47 0.04 -13.63
C VAL A 318 17.09 -1.36 -14.07
N THR A 319 16.98 -2.28 -13.11
CA THR A 319 16.46 -3.63 -13.32
C THR A 319 15.22 -3.86 -12.46
N ARG A 320 14.25 -4.58 -13.00
CA ARG A 320 13.08 -5.09 -12.29
C ARG A 320 13.22 -6.59 -12.01
#